data_AF-A0A961FPE6-F1
#
_entry.id   AF-A0A961FPE6-F1
#
_cell.length_a   1.000
_cell.length_b   1.000
_cell.length_c   1.000
_cell.angle_alpha   90.00
_cell.angle_beta   90.00
_cell.angle_gamma   90.00
#
_symmetry.space_group_name_H-M   'P 1'
#
loop_
_entity.id
_entity.type
_entity.pdbx_description
1 polymer ?
#
loop_
_entity_poly.entity_id
_entity_poly.type
_entity_poly.pdbx_seq_one_letter_code
_entity_poly.pdbx_strand_id
1 'polypeptide(L)'
;MSSIVVVAVSNASRDANRILARQQQAALQSALNGWIMSQMRDPSTGQVISVEQIRATYNGTSTSKARLQLFVTDQPGSTSYLDDISTEEFLSHTDNSDRIESLALEQAKQFLTLPTWNSGEFPKVLLNDLP
;
A
#
# COMPACT_ATOMS: atom_id res chain seq x y z
N MET A 1 -40.77 0.15 11.55
CA MET A 1 -39.78 -0.95 11.48
C MET A 1 -38.73 -0.76 10.38
N SER A 2 -38.64 0.42 9.74
CA SER A 2 -37.67 0.68 8.66
C SER A 2 -36.29 1.16 9.15
N SER A 3 -36.15 1.64 10.39
CA SER A 3 -34.86 2.13 10.89
C SER A 3 -33.89 1.00 11.28
N ILE A 4 -34.37 -0.18 11.67
CA ILE A 4 -33.51 -1.33 12.00
C ILE A 4 -32.85 -1.91 10.75
N VAL A 5 -33.58 -1.99 9.63
CA VAL A 5 -33.03 -2.50 8.36
C VAL A 5 -32.00 -1.53 7.79
N VAL A 6 -32.26 -0.22 7.85
CA VAL A 6 -31.30 0.80 7.37
C VAL A 6 -30.02 0.82 8.22
N VAL A 7 -30.13 0.69 9.54
CA VAL A 7 -28.95 0.61 10.43
C VAL A 7 -28.18 -0.70 10.22
N ALA A 8 -28.87 -1.83 10.01
CA ALA A 8 -28.21 -3.11 9.74
C ALA A 8 -27.44 -3.10 8.40
N VAL A 9 -28.05 -2.55 7.33
CA VAL A 9 -27.39 -2.38 6.03
C VAL A 9 -26.21 -1.41 6.14
N SER A 10 -26.38 -0.27 6.82
CA SER A 10 -25.29 0.69 7.03
C SER A 10 -24.12 0.10 7.82
N ASN A 11 -24.39 -0.76 8.81
CA ASN A 11 -23.34 -1.45 9.58
C ASN A 11 -22.65 -2.53 8.74
N ALA A 12 -23.41 -3.29 7.95
CA ALA A 12 -22.86 -4.29 7.04
C ALA A 12 -21.95 -3.66 5.97
N SER A 13 -22.34 -2.52 5.39
CA SER A 13 -21.48 -1.79 4.44
C SER A 13 -20.19 -1.27 5.08
N ARG A 14 -20.26 -0.74 6.31
CA ARG A 14 -19.05 -0.32 7.04
C ARG A 14 -18.12 -1.47 7.38
N ASP A 15 -18.68 -2.61 7.77
CA ASP A 15 -17.89 -3.80 8.09
C ASP A 15 -17.24 -4.38 6.83
N ALA A 16 -17.97 -4.41 5.71
CA ALA A 16 -17.42 -4.78 4.41
C ALA A 16 -16.26 -3.85 4.01
N ASN A 17 -16.39 -2.53 4.15
CA ASN A 17 -15.32 -1.59 3.84
C ASN A 17 -14.10 -1.75 4.75
N ARG A 18 -14.28 -2.07 6.03
CA ARG A 18 -13.18 -2.40 6.95
C ARG A 18 -12.46 -3.69 6.58
N ILE A 19 -13.20 -4.70 6.12
CA ILE A 19 -12.61 -5.95 5.63
C ILE A 19 -11.80 -5.67 4.36
N LEU A 20 -12.35 -4.90 3.42
CA LEU A 20 -11.66 -4.50 2.19
C LEU A 20 -10.40 -3.67 2.50
N ALA A 21 -10.45 -2.72 3.43
CA ALA A 21 -9.29 -1.93 3.85
C ALA A 21 -8.14 -2.82 4.37
N ARG A 22 -8.46 -3.87 5.15
CA ARG A 22 -7.46 -4.85 5.61
C ARG A 22 -6.94 -5.74 4.49
N GLN A 23 -7.80 -6.11 3.53
CA GLN A 23 -7.36 -6.84 2.34
C GLN A 23 -6.43 -6.00 1.48
N GLN A 24 -6.74 -4.72 1.29
CA GLN A 24 -5.87 -3.75 0.62
C GLN A 24 -4.53 -3.59 1.35
N GLN A 25 -4.53 -3.48 2.69
CA GLN A 25 -3.30 -3.48 3.48
C GLN A 25 -2.44 -4.74 3.23
N ALA A 26 -3.05 -5.92 3.24
CA ALA A 26 -2.36 -7.18 3.01
C ALA A 26 -1.83 -7.31 1.57
N ALA A 27 -2.58 -6.81 0.58
CA ALA A 27 -2.15 -6.75 -0.81
C ALA A 27 -0.93 -5.83 -0.97
N LEU A 28 -0.97 -4.62 -0.40
CA LEU A 28 0.17 -3.70 -0.41
C LEU A 28 1.39 -4.29 0.32
N GLN A 29 1.18 -5.00 1.43
CA GLN A 29 2.28 -5.65 2.15
C GLN A 29 2.92 -6.76 1.33
N SER A 30 2.10 -7.54 0.61
CA SER A 30 2.58 -8.60 -0.28
C SER A 30 3.34 -8.01 -1.47
N ALA A 31 2.85 -6.90 -2.02
CA ALA A 31 3.50 -6.16 -3.10
C ALA A 31 4.85 -5.59 -2.68
N LEU A 32 4.92 -4.97 -1.49
CA LEU A 32 6.15 -4.46 -0.91
C LEU A 32 7.18 -5.56 -0.70
N ASN A 33 6.77 -6.73 -0.20
CA ASN A 33 7.64 -7.88 -0.06
C ASN A 33 8.14 -8.40 -1.42
N GLY A 34 7.27 -8.47 -2.43
CA GLY A 34 7.63 -8.87 -3.79
C GLY A 34 8.66 -7.93 -4.42
N TRP A 35 8.46 -6.62 -4.27
CA TRP A 35 9.42 -5.60 -4.70
C TRP A 35 10.76 -5.73 -3.99
N ILE A 36 10.79 -5.89 -2.66
CA ILE A 36 12.06 -6.09 -1.93
C ILE A 36 12.82 -7.28 -2.50
N MET A 37 12.14 -8.40 -2.73
CA MET A 37 12.75 -9.61 -3.28
C MET A 37 13.31 -9.39 -4.69
N SER A 38 12.68 -8.56 -5.53
CA SER A 38 13.24 -8.24 -6.85
C SER A 38 14.43 -7.29 -6.77
N GLN A 39 14.43 -6.36 -5.83
CA GLN A 39 15.56 -5.47 -5.57
C GLN A 39 16.77 -6.18 -4.94
N MET A 40 16.62 -7.40 -4.40
CA MET A 40 17.76 -8.17 -3.86
C MET A 40 18.77 -8.56 -4.94
N ARG A 41 18.45 -8.39 -6.22
CA ARG A 41 19.36 -8.66 -7.32
C ARG A 41 19.42 -7.47 -8.28
N ASP A 42 20.63 -6.98 -8.51
CA ASP A 42 20.84 -5.97 -9.55
C ASP A 42 20.53 -6.59 -10.93
N PRO A 43 19.60 -6.03 -11.72
CA PRO A 43 19.26 -6.55 -13.04
C PRO A 43 20.41 -6.42 -14.05
N SER A 44 21.36 -5.50 -13.84
CA SER A 44 22.46 -5.23 -14.77
C SER A 44 23.70 -6.09 -14.50
N THR A 45 24.00 -6.33 -13.22
CA THR A 45 25.22 -7.04 -12.81
C THR A 45 24.95 -8.44 -12.21
N GLY A 46 23.70 -8.74 -11.87
CA GLY A 46 23.31 -9.98 -11.21
C GLY A 46 23.83 -10.13 -9.78
N GLN A 47 24.45 -9.07 -9.22
CA GLN A 47 24.98 -9.05 -7.87
C GLN A 47 23.84 -8.99 -6.84
N VAL A 48 24.08 -9.58 -5.67
CA VAL A 48 23.15 -9.52 -4.55
C VAL A 48 23.28 -8.15 -3.88
N ILE A 49 22.18 -7.41 -3.84
CA ILE A 49 22.09 -6.12 -3.16
C ILE A 49 21.73 -6.37 -1.68
N SER A 50 22.38 -5.63 -0.78
CA SER A 50 22.08 -5.74 0.65
C SER A 50 20.70 -5.15 0.97
N VAL A 51 20.01 -5.75 1.95
CA VAL A 51 18.74 -5.26 2.50
C VAL A 51 18.86 -3.79 2.96
N GLU A 52 20.03 -3.42 3.47
CA GLU A 52 20.35 -2.06 3.91
C GLU A 52 20.32 -1.04 2.76
N GLN A 53 20.80 -1.43 1.59
CA GLN A 53 20.79 -0.57 0.41
C GLN A 53 19.39 -0.44 -0.18
N ILE A 54 18.60 -1.52 -0.19
CA ILE A 54 17.18 -1.48 -0.58
C ILE A 54 16.41 -0.56 0.37
N ARG A 55 16.70 -0.64 1.67
CA ARG A 55 16.14 0.25 2.69
C ARG A 55 16.51 1.71 2.45
N ALA A 56 17.76 1.99 2.08
CA ALA A 56 18.19 3.35 1.74
C ALA A 56 17.39 3.90 0.54
N THR A 57 17.15 3.09 -0.50
CA THR A 57 16.30 3.47 -1.64
C THR A 57 14.87 3.76 -1.19
N TYR A 58 14.27 2.87 -0.40
CA TYR A 58 12.91 3.04 0.13
C TYR A 58 12.78 4.27 1.03
N ASN A 59 13.72 4.48 1.95
CA ASN A 59 13.71 5.65 2.84
C ASN A 59 14.11 6.96 2.14
N GLY A 60 14.81 6.88 1.01
CA GLY A 60 15.12 8.03 0.15
C GLY A 60 13.86 8.67 -0.44
N THR A 61 12.80 7.88 -0.63
CA THR A 61 11.46 8.43 -0.89
C THR A 61 10.81 8.87 0.42
N SER A 62 10.46 10.17 0.50
CA SER A 62 9.97 10.80 1.74
C SER A 62 8.47 10.65 1.97
N THR A 63 7.69 10.41 0.92
CA THR A 63 6.23 10.39 0.97
C THR A 63 5.67 8.98 0.76
N SER A 64 4.51 8.67 1.35
CA SER A 64 3.84 7.37 1.19
C SER A 64 3.48 7.12 -0.28
N LYS A 65 3.03 8.14 -1.01
CA LYS A 65 2.73 8.04 -2.45
C LYS A 65 3.97 7.72 -3.28
N ALA A 66 5.12 8.35 -3.00
CA ALA A 66 6.37 8.03 -3.70
C ALA A 66 6.86 6.61 -3.37
N ARG A 67 6.70 6.16 -2.13
CA ARG A 67 7.00 4.78 -1.73
C ARG A 67 6.10 3.78 -2.43
N LEU A 68 4.81 4.08 -2.56
CA LEU A 68 3.85 3.27 -3.32
C LEU A 68 4.31 3.11 -4.77
N GLN A 69 4.72 4.20 -5.41
CA GLN A 69 5.18 4.18 -6.80
C GLN A 69 6.35 3.22 -7.04
N LEU A 70 7.25 3.00 -6.07
CA LEU A 70 8.39 2.08 -6.23
C LEU A 70 7.99 0.65 -6.62
N PHE A 71 6.83 0.18 -6.18
CA PHE A 71 6.33 -1.18 -6.42
C PHE A 71 5.04 -1.23 -7.23
N VAL A 72 4.56 -0.07 -7.68
CA VAL A 72 3.35 0.12 -8.49
C VAL A 72 3.67 0.54 -9.93
N THR A 73 4.78 1.25 -10.18
CA THR A 73 5.09 1.66 -11.56
C THR A 73 5.66 0.52 -12.39
N ASP A 74 4.93 0.22 -13.46
CA ASP A 74 5.33 -0.55 -14.63
C ASP A 74 6.46 0.19 -15.39
N GLN A 75 7.71 0.05 -14.94
CA GLN A 75 8.83 0.29 -15.86
C GLN A 75 8.92 -0.92 -16.82
N PRO A 76 9.28 -0.75 -18.09
CA PRO A 76 9.43 -1.87 -19.02
C PRO A 76 10.39 -2.93 -18.45
N GLY A 77 9.85 -4.11 -18.11
CA GLY A 77 10.61 -5.19 -17.45
C GLY A 77 10.50 -5.23 -15.92
N SER A 78 9.69 -4.37 -15.31
CA SER A 78 9.33 -4.40 -13.88
C SER A 78 8.00 -5.12 -13.71
N THR A 79 7.99 -6.15 -12.88
CA THR A 79 6.74 -6.78 -12.43
C THR A 79 5.95 -5.77 -11.61
N SER A 80 4.79 -5.34 -12.11
CA SER A 80 3.78 -4.72 -11.24
C SER A 80 3.36 -5.76 -10.20
N TYR A 81 3.43 -5.40 -8.92
CA TYR A 81 3.06 -6.30 -7.83
C TYR A 81 1.61 -6.10 -7.36
N LEU A 82 0.91 -5.16 -7.98
CA LEU A 82 -0.51 -4.89 -7.85
C LEU A 82 -1.15 -5.01 -9.24
N ASP A 83 -2.43 -5.37 -9.29
CA ASP A 83 -3.13 -5.34 -10.57
C ASP A 83 -3.34 -3.89 -11.03
N ASP A 84 -3.56 -3.72 -12.33
CA ASP A 84 -3.69 -2.39 -12.96
C ASP A 84 -4.86 -1.59 -12.35
N ILE A 85 -5.94 -2.29 -11.98
CA ILE A 85 -7.14 -1.68 -11.40
C ILE A 85 -6.86 -1.15 -9.99
N SER A 86 -6.23 -1.93 -9.10
CA SER A 86 -5.89 -1.46 -7.75
C SER A 86 -4.86 -0.33 -7.81
N THR A 87 -3.93 -0.42 -8.75
CA THR A 87 -2.94 0.63 -9.02
C THR A 87 -3.60 1.95 -9.39
N GLU A 88 -4.52 1.92 -10.36
CA GLU A 88 -5.29 3.09 -10.77
C GLU A 88 -6.12 3.64 -9.62
N GLU A 89 -6.80 2.77 -8.86
CA GLU A 89 -7.61 3.15 -7.71
C GLU A 89 -6.80 3.91 -6.65
N PHE A 90 -5.62 3.40 -6.25
CA PHE A 90 -4.76 4.09 -5.28
C PHE A 90 -4.16 5.38 -5.84
N LEU A 91 -3.75 5.41 -7.10
CA LEU A 91 -3.12 6.60 -7.68
C LEU A 91 -4.12 7.73 -7.94
N SER A 92 -5.34 7.39 -8.32
CA SER A 92 -6.44 8.34 -8.59
C SER A 92 -7.07 8.92 -7.33
N HIS A 93 -7.14 8.15 -6.23
CA HIS A 93 -7.74 8.60 -4.97
C HIS A 93 -6.74 9.15 -3.97
N THR A 94 -5.44 8.93 -4.16
CA THR A 94 -4.42 9.51 -3.28
C THR A 94 -4.10 10.95 -3.66
N ASP A 95 -4.81 11.90 -3.05
CA ASP A 95 -4.56 13.35 -3.19
C ASP A 95 -3.44 13.83 -2.26
N ASN A 96 -3.35 13.27 -1.05
CA ASN A 96 -2.31 13.60 -0.09
C ASN A 96 -1.07 12.71 -0.28
N SER A 97 0.10 13.30 -0.47
CA SER A 97 1.34 12.54 -0.68
C SER A 97 1.73 11.65 0.51
N ASP A 98 1.32 12.00 1.73
CA ASP A 98 1.71 11.28 2.95
C ASP A 98 0.79 10.13 3.31
N ARG A 99 -0.36 10.03 2.64
CA ARG A 99 -1.37 8.99 2.86
C ARG A 99 -1.57 8.21 1.57
N ILE A 100 -2.13 7.01 1.68
CA ILE A 100 -2.59 6.23 0.54
C ILE A 100 -4.08 6.01 0.78
N GLU A 101 -4.87 6.43 -0.20
CA GLU A 101 -6.33 6.50 -0.11
C GLU A 101 -6.95 5.69 -1.26
N SER A 102 -8.15 5.17 -1.01
CA SER A 102 -8.98 4.41 -1.95
C SER A 102 -10.44 4.62 -1.54
N LEU A 103 -11.41 4.32 -2.41
CA LEU A 103 -12.83 4.47 -2.06
C LEU A 103 -13.21 3.65 -0.82
N ALA A 104 -12.68 2.44 -0.70
CA ALA A 104 -12.94 1.57 0.45
C ALA A 104 -12.35 2.15 1.76
N LEU A 105 -11.15 2.72 1.69
CA LEU A 105 -10.48 3.37 2.82
C LEU A 105 -11.24 4.62 3.27
N GLU A 106 -11.64 5.48 2.32
CA GLU A 106 -12.41 6.68 2.62
C GLU A 106 -13.76 6.32 3.29
N GLN A 107 -14.48 5.35 2.75
CA GLN A 107 -15.74 4.90 3.34
C GLN A 107 -15.57 4.20 4.69
N ALA A 108 -14.41 3.59 4.94
CA ALA A 108 -14.05 3.02 6.24
C ALA A 108 -13.57 4.09 7.25
N LYS A 109 -13.34 5.33 6.80
CA LYS A 109 -12.62 6.39 7.52
C LYS A 109 -11.20 5.99 7.92
N GLN A 110 -10.50 5.31 7.02
CA GLN A 110 -9.14 4.83 7.23
C GLN A 110 -8.23 5.30 6.09
N PHE A 111 -6.93 5.23 6.30
CA PHE A 111 -5.93 5.47 5.27
C PHE A 111 -4.72 4.56 5.52
N LEU A 112 -3.98 4.27 4.45
CA LEU A 112 -2.76 3.49 4.54
C LEU A 112 -1.55 4.43 4.58
N THR A 113 -0.53 4.06 5.35
CA THR A 113 0.78 4.74 5.29
C THR A 113 1.89 3.72 5.14
N LEU A 114 2.94 4.19 4.47
CA LEU A 114 4.19 3.48 4.29
C LEU A 114 5.22 4.21 5.15
N PRO A 115 5.37 3.89 6.45
CA PRO A 115 6.33 4.52 7.34
C PRO A 115 7.78 4.25 6.90
N THR A 116 8.71 4.99 7.49
CA THR A 116 10.15 4.76 7.32
C THR A 116 10.50 3.35 7.80
N TRP A 117 11.31 2.65 7.02
CA TRP A 117 11.78 1.33 7.36
C TRP A 117 13.05 1.46 8.22
N ASN A 118 12.97 1.06 9.49
CA ASN A 118 14.11 1.11 10.41
C ASN A 118 15.07 -0.08 10.24
N SER A 119 16.28 0.10 10.75
CA SER A 119 17.31 -0.94 10.74
C SER A 119 16.95 -2.15 11.57
N GLY A 120 17.09 -3.33 10.98
CA GLY A 120 16.80 -4.62 11.63
C GLY A 120 15.31 -4.95 11.76
N GLU A 121 14.42 -4.07 11.26
CA GLU A 121 12.99 -4.35 11.21
C GLU A 121 12.57 -4.86 9.83
N PHE A 122 11.33 -5.33 9.70
CA PHE A 122 10.68 -5.53 8.41
C PHE A 122 9.84 -4.30 8.06
N PRO A 123 9.76 -3.91 6.78
CA PRO A 123 8.92 -2.81 6.36
C PRO A 123 7.44 -3.22 6.47
N LYS A 124 6.61 -2.26 6.85
CA LYS A 124 5.20 -2.50 7.21
C LYS A 124 4.32 -1.50 6.48
N VAL A 125 3.17 -1.97 6.03
CA VAL A 125 2.04 -1.11 5.64
C VAL A 125 1.17 -0.91 6.87
N LEU A 126 0.96 0.34 7.28
CA LEU A 126 0.14 0.66 8.44
C LEU A 126 -1.24 1.14 8.00
N LEU A 127 -2.28 0.57 8.59
CA LEU A 127 -3.65 1.05 8.46
C LEU A 127 -3.97 1.95 9.64
N ASN A 128 -4.28 3.22 9.34
CA ASN A 128 -4.57 4.25 10.33
C ASN A 128 -5.99 4.76 10.16
N ASP A 129 -6.59 5.22 11.24
CA ASP A 129 -7.92 5.84 11.21
C ASP A 129 -7.80 7.34 10.93
N LEU A 130 -8.72 7.88 10.13
CA LEU A 130 -8.85 9.32 9.91
C LEU A 130 -9.25 10.01 11.24
N PRO A 131 -8.64 11.17 11.56
CA PRO A 131 -8.99 11.96 12.75
C PRO A 131 -10.43 12.48 12.72
#